data_AF-A0A952VX12-F1
#
_entry.id   AF-A0A952VX12-F1
#
_cell.length_a   1.000
_cell.length_b   1.000
_cell.length_c   1.000
_cell.angle_alpha   90.00
_cell.angle_beta   90.00
_cell.angle_gamma   90.00
#
_symmetry.space_group_name_H-M   'P 1'
#
loop_
_entity.id
_entity.type
_entity.pdbx_description
1 polymer ?
#
loop_
_entity_poly.entity_id
_entity_poly.type
_entity_poly.pdbx_seq_one_letter_code
_entity_poly.pdbx_strand_id
1 'polypeptide(L)'
;MKRAQLNTLAQKVLVTKVERLSKVPYAEIAQWPEYPKTPEEVGLYVPPELSDYKFTLMKDTQPDKSIRVAIQLYRHRFFGFGQMSADGFFIVPNETIRQFTERDVWAIT
;
A
#
# COMPACT_ATOMS: atom_id res chain seq x y z
N MET A 1 12.23 0.21 -20.74
CA MET A 1 11.07 1.14 -20.69
C MET A 1 11.55 2.56 -20.37
N LYS A 2 10.87 3.60 -20.88
CA LYS A 2 11.16 5.00 -20.50
C LYS A 2 10.70 5.25 -19.05
N ARG A 3 11.38 6.15 -18.33
CA ARG A 3 11.10 6.47 -16.90
C ARG A 3 9.63 6.77 -16.60
N ALA A 4 8.96 7.54 -17.46
CA ALA A 4 7.54 7.85 -17.28
C ALA A 4 6.67 6.58 -17.30
N GLN A 5 7.00 5.61 -18.15
CA GLN A 5 6.28 4.34 -18.25
C GLN A 5 6.47 3.48 -16.99
N LEU A 6 7.66 3.50 -16.38
CA LEU A 6 7.92 2.79 -15.13
C LEU A 6 7.15 3.41 -13.95
N ASN A 7 7.09 4.75 -13.86
CA ASN A 7 6.29 5.42 -12.85
C ASN A 7 4.80 5.07 -13.00
N THR A 8 4.26 5.12 -14.22
CA THR A 8 2.86 4.75 -14.49
C THR A 8 2.60 3.28 -14.16
N LEU A 9 3.53 2.39 -14.49
CA LEU A 9 3.42 0.98 -14.14
C LEU A 9 3.43 0.79 -12.62
N ALA A 10 4.32 1.46 -11.89
CA ALA A 10 4.41 1.37 -10.44
C ALA A 10 3.12 1.86 -9.76
N GLN A 11 2.56 2.97 -10.22
CA GLN A 11 1.26 3.46 -9.73
C GLN A 11 0.12 2.48 -10.04
N LYS A 12 0.10 1.91 -11.25
CA LYS A 12 -0.90 0.90 -11.60
C LYS A 12 -0.79 -0.34 -10.71
N VAL A 13 0.43 -0.79 -10.41
CA VAL A 13 0.67 -1.90 -9.48
C VAL A 13 0.16 -1.53 -8.10
N LEU A 14 0.51 -0.36 -7.57
CA LEU A 14 0.04 0.14 -6.28
C LEU A 14 -1.49 0.03 -6.16
N VAL A 15 -2.22 0.68 -7.06
CA VAL A 15 -3.70 0.70 -7.07
C VAL A 15 -4.28 -0.72 -7.18
N THR A 16 -3.74 -1.53 -8.11
CA THR A 16 -4.21 -2.90 -8.33
C THR A 16 -4.01 -3.78 -7.09
N LYS A 17 -2.92 -3.58 -6.35
CA LYS A 17 -2.65 -4.35 -5.12
C LYS A 17 -3.57 -3.91 -4.00
N VAL A 18 -3.78 -2.61 -3.83
CA VAL A 18 -4.74 -2.07 -2.84
C VAL A 18 -6.15 -2.59 -3.11
N GLU A 19 -6.61 -2.60 -4.37
CA GLU A 19 -7.93 -3.13 -4.75
C GLU A 19 -8.06 -4.64 -4.49
N ARG A 20 -6.97 -5.41 -4.59
CA ARG A 20 -6.98 -6.83 -4.21
C ARG A 20 -7.06 -7.00 -2.70
N LEU A 21 -6.28 -6.22 -1.95
CA LEU A 21 -6.30 -6.24 -0.49
C LEU A 21 -7.66 -5.83 0.07
N SER A 22 -8.37 -4.91 -0.59
CA SER A 22 -9.72 -4.51 -0.18
C SER A 22 -10.78 -5.58 -0.38
N LYS A 23 -10.43 -6.74 -0.95
CA LYS A 23 -11.32 -7.91 -1.09
C LYS A 23 -11.01 -8.97 -0.04
N VAL A 24 -9.97 -8.79 0.76
CA VAL A 24 -9.63 -9.69 1.86
C VAL A 24 -10.55 -9.40 3.04
N PRO A 25 -11.17 -10.42 3.67
CA PRO A 25 -12.07 -10.23 4.81
C PRO A 25 -11.39 -9.56 5.99
N TYR A 26 -12.13 -8.75 6.75
CA TYR A 26 -11.65 -8.11 7.97
C TYR A 26 -11.00 -9.11 8.93
N ALA A 27 -11.64 -10.27 9.14
CA ALA A 27 -11.16 -11.29 10.07
C ALA A 27 -9.78 -11.86 9.71
N GLU A 28 -9.45 -11.89 8.41
CA GLU A 28 -8.14 -12.31 7.93
C GLU A 28 -7.11 -11.18 8.09
N ILE A 29 -7.45 -9.95 7.68
CA ILE A 29 -6.57 -8.77 7.84
C ILE A 29 -6.25 -8.52 9.33
N ALA A 30 -7.20 -8.75 10.23
CA ALA A 30 -7.01 -8.59 11.67
C ALA A 30 -5.92 -9.50 12.25
N GLN A 31 -5.68 -10.67 11.62
CA GLN A 31 -4.65 -11.61 12.03
C GLN A 31 -3.26 -11.25 11.49
N TRP A 32 -3.17 -10.32 10.54
CA TRP A 32 -1.89 -9.89 10.01
C TRP A 32 -1.08 -9.16 11.10
N PRO A 33 0.25 -9.34 11.11
CA PRO A 33 1.12 -8.56 11.98
C PRO A 33 0.94 -7.07 11.66
N GLU A 34 1.04 -6.23 12.69
CA GLU A 34 1.14 -4.78 12.49
C GLU A 34 2.41 -4.47 11.68
N TYR A 35 2.28 -3.64 10.64
CA TYR A 35 3.39 -3.27 9.73
C TYR A 35 4.16 -4.48 9.13
N PRO A 36 3.52 -5.31 8.28
CA PRO A 36 4.23 -6.36 7.55
C PRO A 36 5.36 -5.75 6.70
N LYS A 37 6.53 -6.38 6.66
CA LYS A 37 7.76 -5.77 6.14
C LYS A 37 7.76 -5.65 4.63
N THR A 38 7.15 -6.62 3.91
CA THR A 38 7.07 -6.54 2.45
C THR A 38 5.72 -7.01 1.88
N PRO A 39 5.33 -6.52 0.70
CA PRO A 39 4.14 -7.00 -0.01
C PRO A 39 4.22 -8.50 -0.35
N GLU A 40 5.42 -9.07 -0.56
CA GLU A 40 5.56 -10.49 -0.85
C GLU A 40 5.14 -11.38 0.32
N GLU A 41 5.30 -10.92 1.57
CA GLU A 41 4.91 -11.66 2.79
C GLU A 41 3.39 -11.94 2.84
N VAL A 42 2.59 -11.14 2.11
CA VAL A 42 1.14 -11.36 1.94
C VAL A 42 0.78 -11.76 0.51
N GLY A 43 1.74 -12.30 -0.27
CA GLY A 43 1.51 -12.81 -1.61
C GLY A 43 1.35 -11.75 -2.71
N LEU A 44 1.76 -10.50 -2.47
CA LEU A 44 1.67 -9.44 -3.48
C LEU A 44 2.96 -9.37 -4.32
N TYR A 45 2.95 -10.05 -5.47
CA TYR A 45 4.05 -9.98 -6.44
C TYR A 45 4.29 -8.56 -6.98
N VAL A 46 5.53 -8.07 -6.90
CA VAL A 46 6.01 -6.85 -7.57
C VAL A 46 6.80 -7.25 -8.84
N PRO A 47 6.49 -6.69 -10.02
CA PRO A 47 7.23 -6.97 -11.24
C PRO A 47 8.74 -6.63 -11.11
N PRO A 48 9.66 -7.48 -11.61
CA PRO A 48 11.11 -7.25 -11.55
C PRO A 48 11.55 -5.94 -12.21
N GLU A 49 10.80 -5.45 -13.20
CA GLU A 49 11.03 -4.16 -13.87
C GLU A 49 10.89 -2.96 -12.93
N LEU A 50 10.30 -3.16 -11.75
CA LEU A 50 10.12 -2.16 -10.71
C LEU A 50 11.12 -2.32 -9.56
N SER A 51 12.25 -2.99 -9.76
CA SER A 51 13.27 -3.20 -8.72
C SER A 51 13.77 -1.92 -8.04
N ASP A 52 13.73 -0.78 -8.74
CA ASP A 52 14.10 0.54 -8.21
C ASP A 52 13.01 1.19 -7.32
N TYR A 53 11.84 0.54 -7.22
CA TYR A 53 10.71 0.99 -6.42
C TYR A 53 10.55 0.06 -5.22
N LYS A 54 10.40 0.66 -4.05
CA LYS A 54 10.07 -0.03 -2.82
C LYS A 54 8.58 0.10 -2.56
N PHE A 55 7.91 -1.04 -2.50
CA PHE A 55 6.52 -1.12 -2.05
C PHE A 55 6.55 -1.59 -0.60
N THR A 56 5.90 -0.87 0.31
CA THR A 56 5.84 -1.22 1.74
C THR A 56 4.39 -1.34 2.14
N LEU A 57 3.97 -2.53 2.58
CA LEU A 57 2.64 -2.74 3.11
C LEU A 57 2.59 -2.24 4.56
N MET A 58 1.54 -1.51 4.88
CA MET A 58 1.24 -1.03 6.22
C MET A 58 -0.09 -1.63 6.64
N LYS A 59 -0.13 -2.11 7.88
CA LYS A 59 -1.33 -2.50 8.58
C LYS A 59 -1.26 -1.88 9.96
N ASP A 60 -2.30 -1.15 10.33
CA ASP A 60 -2.39 -0.43 11.59
C ASP A 60 -3.81 -0.50 12.15
N THR A 61 -3.98 -1.24 13.25
CA THR A 61 -5.27 -1.37 13.95
C THR A 61 -5.54 -0.13 14.81
N GLN A 62 -6.58 0.63 14.48
CA GLN A 62 -6.95 1.88 15.15
C GLN A 62 -7.69 1.62 16.48
N PRO A 63 -7.76 2.62 17.39
CA PRO A 63 -8.48 2.49 18.66
C PRO A 63 -9.98 2.16 18.52
N ASP A 64 -10.60 2.55 17.41
CA ASP A 64 -12.00 2.23 17.07
C ASP A 64 -12.18 0.82 16.46
N LYS A 65 -11.10 0.02 16.42
CA LYS A 65 -11.01 -1.30 15.79
C LYS A 65 -11.15 -1.28 14.27
N SER A 66 -11.15 -0.12 13.63
CA SER A 66 -10.90 -0.06 12.19
C SER A 66 -9.45 -0.48 11.93
N ILE A 67 -9.21 -1.13 10.81
CA ILE A 67 -7.86 -1.46 10.37
C ILE A 67 -7.55 -0.59 9.17
N ARG A 68 -6.46 0.17 9.28
CA ARG A 68 -5.87 0.90 8.18
C ARG A 68 -4.93 -0.05 7.43
N VAL A 69 -5.17 -0.22 6.14
CA VAL A 69 -4.30 -0.99 5.24
C VAL A 69 -3.84 -0.05 4.14
N ALA A 70 -2.52 0.06 3.94
CA ALA A 70 -1.96 0.93 2.92
C ALA A 70 -0.73 0.31 2.28
N ILE A 71 -0.45 0.69 1.04
CA ILE A 71 0.85 0.41 0.42
C ILE A 71 1.51 1.76 0.14
N GLN A 72 2.69 1.95 0.70
CA GLN A 72 3.58 3.04 0.33
C GLN A 72 4.42 2.61 -0.86
N LEU A 73 4.47 3.46 -1.87
CA LEU A 73 5.36 3.37 -3.02
C LEU A 73 6.44 4.44 -2.86
N TYR A 74 7.66 3.98 -2.60
CA TYR A 74 8.83 4.83 -2.46
C TYR A 74 9.81 4.56 -3.59
N ARG A 75 10.31 5.62 -4.22
CA ARG A 75 11.40 5.53 -5.19
C ARG A 75 12.58 6.36 -4.73
N HIS A 76 13.72 5.71 -4.51
CA HIS A 76 14.99 6.41 -4.30
C HIS A 76 15.37 7.18 -5.59
N ARG A 77 15.69 8.47 -5.45
CA ARG A 77 16.49 9.18 -6.45
C ARG A 77 17.87 9.50 -5.87
N PHE A 78 18.85 9.65 -6.74
CA PHE A 78 20.17 10.18 -6.37
C PHE A 78 20.03 11.55 -5.68
N PHE A 79 20.88 11.82 -4.67
CA PHE A 79 20.87 13.02 -3.80
C PHE A 79 19.75 13.15 -2.76
N GLY A 80 19.14 12.05 -2.31
CA GLY A 80 18.27 12.07 -1.12
C GLY A 80 16.84 12.59 -1.35
N PHE A 81 16.50 13.04 -2.55
CA PHE A 81 15.13 13.42 -2.93
C PHE A 81 14.34 12.20 -3.43
N GLY A 82 13.68 11.48 -2.52
CA GLY A 82 12.75 10.42 -2.89
C GLY A 82 11.43 10.96 -3.44
N GLN A 83 10.75 10.19 -4.30
CA GLN A 83 9.32 10.39 -4.52
C GLN A 83 8.58 9.32 -3.74
N MET A 84 7.61 9.76 -2.95
CA MET A 84 6.75 8.90 -2.16
C MET A 84 5.30 9.14 -2.57
N SER A 85 4.56 8.06 -2.73
CA SER A 85 3.12 8.05 -2.91
C SER A 85 2.56 6.90 -2.11
N ALA A 86 1.31 6.96 -1.70
CA ALA A 86 0.65 5.85 -1.04
C ALA A 86 -0.80 5.74 -1.50
N ASP A 87 -1.34 4.54 -1.37
CA ASP A 87 -2.74 4.24 -1.58
C ASP A 87 -3.18 3.21 -0.55
N GLY A 88 -4.47 3.19 -0.22
CA GLY A 88 -4.97 2.36 0.88
C GLY A 88 -6.43 2.56 1.19
N PHE A 89 -6.87 1.86 2.22
CA PHE A 89 -8.24 1.90 2.71
C PHE A 89 -8.29 1.64 4.21
N PHE A 90 -9.43 1.97 4.80
CA PHE A 90 -9.84 1.52 6.11
C PHE A 90 -10.90 0.45 5.95
N ILE A 91 -10.82 -0.60 6.76
CA ILE A 91 -11.85 -1.62 6.89
C ILE A 91 -12.27 -1.72 8.35
N VAL A 92 -13.57 -1.80 8.60
CA VAL A 92 -14.11 -1.93 9.97
C VAL A 92 -14.72 -3.33 10.16
N PRO A 93 -15.00 -3.79 11.41
CA PRO A 93 -15.42 -5.17 11.67
C PRO A 93 -16.68 -5.66 10.95
N ASN A 94 -17.51 -4.75 10.42
CA ASN A 94 -18.70 -5.09 9.64
C ASN A 94 -18.44 -5.18 8.12
N GLU A 95 -17.17 -5.27 7.71
CA GLU A 95 -16.71 -5.31 6.31
C GLU A 95 -16.95 -4.01 5.51
N THR A 96 -17.34 -2.91 6.16
CA THR A 96 -17.41 -1.61 5.49
C THR A 96 -16.02 -1.09 5.19
N ILE A 97 -15.81 -0.69 3.93
CA ILE A 97 -14.54 -0.18 3.43
C ILE A 97 -14.67 1.30 3.09
N ARG A 98 -13.68 2.09 3.51
CA ARG A 98 -13.49 3.48 3.13
C ARG A 98 -12.13 3.63 2.45
N GLN A 99 -12.13 3.99 1.18
CA GLN A 99 -10.89 4.31 0.46
C GLN A 99 -10.21 5.56 1.05
N PHE A 100 -8.90 5.64 0.91
CA PHE A 100 -8.16 6.83 1.34
C PHE A 100 -8.59 8.06 0.55
N THR A 101 -8.63 9.18 1.28
CA THR A 101 -8.69 10.52 0.72
C THR A 101 -7.27 11.07 0.58
N GLU A 102 -7.11 12.20 -0.12
CA GLU A 102 -5.81 12.88 -0.18
C GLU A 102 -5.21 13.17 1.20
N ARG A 103 -6.04 13.49 2.19
CA ARG A 103 -5.59 13.74 3.57
C ARG A 103 -5.02 12.49 4.24
N ASP A 104 -5.62 11.33 4.00
CA ASP A 104 -5.14 10.06 4.54
C ASP A 104 -3.79 9.71 3.93
N VAL A 105 -3.60 9.95 2.62
CA VAL A 105 -2.33 9.74 1.93
C VAL A 105 -1.23 10.62 2.53
N TRP A 106 -1.49 11.91 2.75
CA TRP A 106 -0.52 12.83 3.39
C TRP A 106 -0.11 12.40 4.80
N ALA A 107 -0.98 11.71 5.55
CA ALA A 107 -0.64 11.24 6.89
C ALA A 107 0.34 10.05 6.88
N ILE A 108 0.59 9.44 5.72
CA ILE A 108 1.41 8.24 5.57
C ILE A 108 2.47 8.36 4.46
N THR A 109 2.72 9.55 3.92
CA THR A 109 3.79 9.83 2.95
C THR A 109 4.69 10.93 3.48
#